data_AF-A0A8B8LV79-F1
#
_entry.id   AF-A0A8B8LV79-F1
#
_cell.length_a   1.000
_cell.length_b   1.000
_cell.length_c   1.000
_cell.angle_alpha   90.00
_cell.angle_beta   90.00
_cell.angle_gamma   90.00
#
_symmetry.space_group_name_H-M   'P 1'
#
loop_
_entity.id
_entity.type
_entity.pdbx_description
1 polymer ?
#
loop_
_entity_poly.entity_id
_entity_poly.type
_entity_poly.pdbx_seq_one_letter_code
_entity_poly.pdbx_strand_id
1 'polypeptide(L)'
;MAQSALLSSGVELAPLVISTGLLRRSWDAISSRYEGIVSNKGEGLSWKVYKDFDSDFMIIAFEATSDSFNFQADLTPSSALREENFLHFDFLCTKANPVFSINSTAFSLFYRNHQRLDEWKKSDFERLMMCVLIKLINSVLNLAV
;
A
#
# COMPACT_ATOMS: atom_id res chain seq x y z
N MET A 1 28.83 -15.84 25.94
CA MET A 1 27.85 -14.81 25.53
C MET A 1 27.18 -15.31 24.27
N ALA A 2 25.93 -15.80 24.36
CA ALA A 2 25.16 -16.19 23.20
C ALA A 2 24.41 -14.95 22.71
N GLN A 3 24.86 -14.36 21.60
CA GLN A 3 24.02 -13.41 20.87
C GLN A 3 22.80 -14.18 20.38
N SER A 4 21.62 -13.64 20.68
CA SER A 4 20.33 -14.14 20.24
C SER A 4 20.30 -14.20 18.70
N ALA A 5 20.36 -15.41 18.15
CA ALA A 5 20.31 -15.70 16.71
C ALA A 5 18.94 -15.42 16.05
N LEU A 6 18.14 -14.51 16.60
CA LEU A 6 16.79 -14.18 16.13
C LEU A 6 16.74 -12.92 15.25
N LEU A 7 17.84 -12.17 15.12
CA LEU A 7 17.89 -10.90 14.35
C LEU A 7 19.14 -10.79 13.46
N SER A 8 19.62 -11.87 12.83
CA SER A 8 20.89 -11.82 12.09
C SER A 8 20.76 -11.34 10.64
N SER A 9 19.61 -11.49 9.98
CA SER A 9 19.48 -11.17 8.55
C SER A 9 19.26 -9.68 8.26
N GLY A 10 18.84 -8.88 9.25
CA GLY A 10 18.57 -7.45 9.06
C GLY A 10 19.81 -6.66 8.64
N VAL A 11 20.98 -7.02 9.19
CA VAL A 11 22.27 -6.40 8.86
C VAL A 11 22.69 -6.70 7.42
N GLU A 12 22.27 -7.82 6.85
CA GLU A 12 22.57 -8.20 5.46
C GLU A 12 21.52 -7.62 4.48
N LEU A 13 20.24 -7.63 4.87
CA LEU A 13 19.13 -7.18 4.03
C LEU A 13 19.03 -5.65 3.93
N ALA A 14 19.31 -4.91 5.01
CA ALA A 14 19.18 -3.45 4.99
C ALA A 14 20.15 -2.79 3.98
N PRO A 15 21.45 -3.14 3.94
CA PRO A 15 22.36 -2.61 2.92
C PRO A 15 21.93 -2.95 1.49
N LEU A 16 21.41 -4.16 1.26
CA LEU A 16 20.90 -4.58 -0.05
C LEU A 16 19.72 -3.68 -0.50
N VAL A 17 18.75 -3.46 0.38
CA VAL A 17 17.60 -2.57 0.07
C VAL A 17 18.08 -1.14 -0.19
N ILE A 18 19.04 -0.64 0.58
CA ILE A 18 19.61 0.69 0.36
C ILE A 18 20.35 0.77 -0.99
N SER A 19 21.17 -0.22 -1.32
CA SER A 19 21.97 -0.22 -2.56
C SER A 19 21.13 -0.30 -3.83
N THR A 20 19.91 -0.86 -3.76
CA THR A 20 18.99 -0.87 -4.91
C THR A 20 18.49 0.53 -5.29
N GLY A 21 18.62 1.51 -4.39
CA GLY A 21 18.06 2.85 -4.56
C GLY A 21 16.52 2.88 -4.52
N LEU A 22 15.84 1.76 -4.25
CA LEU A 22 14.37 1.68 -4.26
C LEU A 22 13.74 2.62 -3.23
N LEU A 23 14.36 2.74 -2.05
CA LEU A 23 13.91 3.67 -1.00
C LEU A 23 13.99 5.12 -1.48
N ARG A 24 15.13 5.51 -2.07
CA ARG A 24 15.33 6.85 -2.62
C ARG A 24 14.31 7.16 -3.73
N ARG A 25 14.19 6.29 -4.73
CA ARG A 25 13.22 6.47 -5.83
C ARG A 25 11.77 6.50 -5.33
N SER A 26 11.43 5.69 -4.32
CA SER A 26 10.11 5.72 -3.69
C SER A 26 9.85 7.06 -2.99
N TRP A 27 10.84 7.57 -2.27
CA TRP A 27 10.75 8.86 -1.58
C TRP A 27 10.67 10.03 -2.56
N ASP A 28 11.45 9.98 -3.63
CA ASP A 28 11.40 10.95 -4.72
C ASP A 28 10.00 10.95 -5.35
N ALA A 29 9.39 9.78 -5.62
CA ALA A 29 8.03 9.70 -6.15
C ALA A 29 6.95 10.27 -5.20
N ILE A 30 7.11 10.11 -3.88
CA ILE A 30 6.20 10.69 -2.88
C ILE A 30 6.34 12.23 -2.86
N SER A 31 7.57 12.72 -2.75
CA SER A 31 7.89 14.13 -2.55
C SER A 31 7.81 14.99 -3.82
N SER A 32 7.93 14.36 -4.99
CA SER A 32 8.04 15.06 -6.27
C SER A 32 6.77 15.81 -6.67
N ARG A 33 7.01 16.99 -7.27
CA ARG A 33 6.04 17.83 -7.98
C ARG A 33 6.27 17.83 -9.49
N TYR A 34 7.05 16.86 -9.99
CA TYR A 34 7.42 16.78 -11.41
C TYR A 34 6.18 16.66 -12.30
N GLU A 35 6.11 17.50 -13.33
CA GLU A 35 4.95 17.60 -14.24
C GLU A 35 4.70 16.33 -15.06
N GLY A 36 5.72 15.49 -15.27
CA GLY A 36 5.57 14.19 -15.96
C GLY A 36 4.97 13.08 -15.10
N ILE A 37 4.61 13.35 -13.84
CA ILE A 37 3.90 12.41 -12.98
C ILE A 37 2.40 12.48 -13.28
N VAL A 38 1.82 11.35 -13.69
CA VAL A 38 0.36 11.25 -13.82
C VAL A 38 -0.24 11.21 -12.42
N SER A 39 -0.96 12.28 -12.07
CA SER A 39 -1.67 12.39 -10.80
C SER A 39 -3.16 12.06 -11.00
N ASN A 40 -3.63 11.08 -10.26
CA ASN A 40 -5.01 10.66 -10.22
C ASN A 40 -5.65 11.14 -8.92
N LYS A 41 -6.83 11.75 -9.02
CA LYS A 41 -7.57 12.31 -7.87
C LYS A 41 -8.77 11.45 -7.55
N GLY A 42 -8.72 10.71 -6.45
CA GLY A 42 -9.85 10.00 -5.86
C GLY A 42 -10.63 10.85 -4.84
N GLU A 43 -11.53 10.19 -4.12
CA GLU A 43 -12.25 10.75 -2.97
C GLU A 43 -11.39 10.60 -1.71
N GLY A 44 -10.81 11.70 -1.22
CA GLY A 44 -9.93 11.68 -0.04
C GLY A 44 -8.56 10.99 -0.24
N LEU A 45 -8.33 10.42 -1.42
CA LEU A 45 -7.12 9.69 -1.79
C LEU A 45 -6.69 10.10 -3.19
N SER A 46 -5.46 10.52 -3.37
CA SER A 46 -4.83 10.69 -4.69
C SER A 46 -3.68 9.72 -4.86
N TRP A 47 -3.31 9.42 -6.10
CA TRP A 47 -2.11 8.63 -6.37
C TRP A 47 -1.36 9.13 -7.59
N LYS A 48 -0.04 9.03 -7.48
CA LYS A 48 0.95 9.42 -8.47
C LYS A 48 1.56 8.17 -9.07
N VAL A 49 1.64 8.13 -10.40
CA VAL A 49 2.32 7.05 -11.12
C VAL A 49 3.65 7.57 -11.62
N TYR A 50 4.73 7.03 -11.07
CA TYR A 50 6.10 7.32 -11.48
C TYR A 50 6.65 6.13 -12.26
N LYS A 51 6.86 6.35 -13.56
CA LYS A 51 7.50 5.40 -14.45
C LYS A 51 8.90 5.91 -14.73
N ASP A 52 9.88 5.22 -14.18
CA ASP A 52 11.27 5.50 -14.47
C ASP A 52 11.64 4.77 -15.77
N PHE A 53 12.06 5.53 -16.79
CA PHE A 53 12.36 4.98 -18.11
C PHE A 53 13.56 4.02 -18.08
N ASP A 54 14.42 4.13 -17.07
CA ASP A 54 15.61 3.29 -16.89
C ASP A 54 15.36 2.11 -15.94
N SER A 55 14.09 1.82 -15.59
CA SER A 55 13.76 0.73 -14.67
C SER A 55 12.65 -0.17 -15.19
N ASP A 56 12.72 -1.45 -14.82
CA ASP A 56 11.70 -2.46 -15.14
C ASP A 56 10.46 -2.38 -14.22
N PHE A 57 10.35 -1.33 -13.40
CA PHE A 57 9.27 -1.20 -12.43
C PHE A 57 8.63 0.20 -12.45
N MET A 58 7.44 0.25 -11.86
CA MET A 58 6.65 1.47 -11.70
C MET A 58 6.43 1.70 -10.21
N ILE A 59 6.55 2.95 -9.78
CA ILE A 59 6.24 3.35 -8.40
C ILE A 59 4.89 4.04 -8.39
N ILE A 60 4.01 3.60 -7.50
CA ILE A 60 2.72 4.23 -7.25
C ILE A 60 2.78 4.81 -5.85
N ALA A 61 2.67 6.12 -5.74
CA ALA A 61 2.67 6.84 -4.46
C ALA A 61 1.25 7.30 -4.15
N PHE A 62 0.71 6.87 -3.01
CA PHE A 62 -0.61 7.28 -2.53
C PHE A 62 -0.48 8.44 -1.55
N GLU A 63 -1.43 9.35 -1.63
CA GLU A 63 -1.52 10.54 -0.78
C GLU A 63 -2.96 10.68 -0.30
N ALA A 64 -3.19 10.54 1.01
CA ALA A 64 -4.48 10.80 1.63
C ALA A 64 -4.60 12.30 1.95
N THR A 65 -5.75 12.92 1.69
CA THR A 65 -5.94 14.37 1.90
C THR A 65 -6.15 14.71 3.37
N SER A 66 -5.78 15.93 3.79
CA SER A 66 -5.87 16.40 5.18
C SER A 66 -7.24 16.24 5.86
N ASP A 67 -8.33 16.28 5.08
CA ASP A 67 -9.69 16.10 5.62
C ASP A 67 -10.01 14.63 6.01
N SER A 68 -9.17 13.68 5.59
CA SER A 68 -9.26 12.27 5.99
C SER A 68 -8.50 11.94 7.28
N PHE A 69 -7.83 12.92 7.91
CA PHE A 69 -6.99 12.73 9.09
C PHE A 69 -7.74 12.63 10.42
N ASN A 70 -9.08 12.48 10.40
CA ASN A 70 -9.76 11.81 11.50
C ASN A 70 -9.40 10.31 11.46
N PHE A 71 -8.11 10.02 11.66
CA PHE A 71 -7.58 8.69 11.91
C PHE A 71 -8.06 8.28 13.29
N GLN A 72 -9.32 7.87 13.35
CA GLN A 72 -9.77 7.10 14.48
C GLN A 72 -8.99 5.78 14.43
N ALA A 73 -8.40 5.37 15.54
CA ALA A 73 -7.70 4.09 15.68
C ALA A 73 -8.65 2.89 15.67
N ASP A 74 -9.84 3.07 15.10
CA ASP A 74 -10.86 2.05 14.97
C ASP A 74 -10.41 1.00 13.97
N LEU A 75 -10.77 -0.23 14.30
CA LEU A 75 -10.46 -1.40 13.51
C LEU A 75 -11.76 -2.05 13.04
N THR A 76 -11.88 -2.27 11.75
CA THR A 76 -13.00 -3.01 11.15
C THR A 76 -12.58 -4.46 10.95
N PRO A 77 -13.29 -5.44 11.55
CA PRO A 77 -13.00 -6.85 11.32
C PRO A 77 -13.46 -7.27 9.91
N SER A 78 -12.74 -8.19 9.29
CA SER A 78 -13.04 -8.69 7.95
C SER A 78 -14.40 -9.39 7.85
N SER A 79 -14.93 -9.90 8.98
CA SER A 79 -16.30 -10.44 9.04
C SER A 79 -17.36 -9.37 8.76
N ALA A 80 -17.19 -8.14 9.28
CA ALA A 80 -18.12 -7.03 9.02
C ALA A 80 -18.06 -6.60 7.55
N LEU A 81 -16.88 -6.64 6.92
CA LEU A 81 -16.73 -6.36 5.49
C LEU A 81 -17.50 -7.38 4.63
N ARG A 82 -17.49 -8.65 5.03
CA ARG A 82 -18.23 -9.72 4.35
C ARG A 82 -19.74 -9.55 4.47
N GLU A 83 -20.24 -9.05 5.61
CA GLU A 83 -21.65 -8.72 5.79
C GLU A 83 -22.11 -7.61 4.82
N GLU A 84 -21.22 -6.69 4.46
CA GLU A 84 -21.43 -5.67 3.42
C GLU A 84 -21.15 -6.20 1.99
N ASN A 85 -20.98 -7.51 1.80
CA ASN A 85 -20.59 -8.15 0.53
C ASN A 85 -19.24 -7.69 -0.05
N PHE A 86 -18.36 -7.12 0.78
CA PHE A 86 -17.01 -6.74 0.37
C PHE A 86 -16.04 -7.91 0.56
N LEU A 87 -15.92 -8.76 -0.48
CA LEU A 87 -15.15 -10.01 -0.42
C LEU A 87 -13.69 -9.90 -0.94
N HIS A 88 -13.22 -8.69 -1.30
CA HIS A 88 -11.91 -8.50 -1.93
C HIS A 88 -10.72 -8.90 -1.05
N PHE A 89 -10.92 -9.05 0.25
CA PHE A 89 -9.87 -9.47 1.19
C PHE A 89 -10.02 -10.88 1.72
N ASP A 90 -11.01 -11.66 1.27
CA ASP A 90 -11.22 -13.03 1.76
C ASP A 90 -10.01 -13.94 1.52
N PHE A 91 -9.20 -13.64 0.50
CA PHE A 91 -7.97 -14.38 0.22
C PHE A 91 -6.88 -14.21 1.30
N LEU A 92 -6.97 -13.18 2.16
CA LEU A 92 -6.07 -12.99 3.30
C LEU A 92 -6.46 -13.90 4.48
N CYS A 93 -7.69 -14.40 4.51
CA CYS A 93 -8.15 -15.30 5.56
C CYS A 93 -7.57 -16.70 5.35
N THR A 94 -7.13 -17.32 6.44
CA THR A 94 -6.63 -18.70 6.44
C THR A 94 -7.49 -19.55 7.37
N LYS A 95 -7.33 -20.88 7.31
CA LYS A 95 -8.01 -21.78 8.25
C LYS A 95 -7.65 -21.47 9.71
N ALA A 96 -6.41 -21.05 9.96
CA ALA A 96 -5.94 -20.69 11.30
C ALA A 96 -6.39 -19.29 11.72
N ASN A 97 -6.44 -18.35 10.78
CA ASN A 97 -6.86 -16.96 11.01
C ASN A 97 -8.01 -16.61 10.06
N PRO A 98 -9.26 -16.97 10.42
CA PRO A 98 -10.43 -16.78 9.56
C PRO A 98 -10.92 -15.33 9.53
N VAL A 99 -10.49 -14.51 10.49
CA VAL A 99 -10.83 -13.09 10.62
C VAL A 99 -9.57 -12.30 10.92
N PHE A 100 -9.43 -11.14 10.30
CA PHE A 100 -8.40 -10.16 10.59
C PHE A 100 -9.03 -8.77 10.68
N SER A 101 -8.31 -7.79 11.22
CA SER A 101 -8.83 -6.43 11.38
C SER A 101 -8.01 -5.43 10.58
N ILE A 102 -8.68 -4.42 10.02
CA ILE A 102 -8.07 -3.35 9.21
C ILE A 102 -8.41 -2.01 9.85
N ASN A 103 -7.53 -1.02 9.78
CA ASN A 103 -7.87 0.35 10.17
C ASN A 103 -9.08 0.85 9.38
N SER A 104 -10.12 1.31 10.09
CA SER A 104 -11.40 1.70 9.51
C SER A 104 -11.27 2.90 8.56
N THR A 105 -10.43 3.89 8.91
CA THR A 105 -10.18 5.07 8.05
C THR A 105 -9.51 4.66 6.74
N ALA A 106 -8.46 3.84 6.81
CA ALA A 106 -7.76 3.35 5.63
C ALA A 106 -8.68 2.49 4.74
N PHE A 107 -9.51 1.63 5.35
CA PHE A 107 -10.50 0.86 4.62
C PHE A 107 -11.51 1.77 3.92
N SER A 108 -12.04 2.79 4.60
CA SER A 108 -13.02 3.72 4.00
C SER A 108 -12.44 4.45 2.79
N LEU A 109 -11.19 4.93 2.91
CA LEU A 109 -10.47 5.55 1.79
C LEU A 109 -10.30 4.58 0.61
N PHE A 110 -9.93 3.34 0.88
CA PHE A 110 -9.81 2.32 -0.15
C PHE A 110 -11.16 2.01 -0.80
N TYR A 111 -12.19 1.76 0.00
CA TYR A 111 -13.53 1.39 -0.45
C TYR A 111 -14.13 2.43 -1.40
N ARG A 112 -14.08 3.72 -1.03
CA ARG A 112 -14.57 4.84 -1.86
C ARG A 112 -13.86 4.95 -3.22
N ASN A 113 -12.62 4.47 -3.29
CA ASN A 113 -11.78 4.57 -4.49
C ASN A 113 -11.61 3.23 -5.22
N HIS A 114 -12.19 2.15 -4.70
CA HIS A 114 -11.97 0.79 -5.18
C HIS A 114 -12.23 0.63 -6.67
N GLN A 115 -13.39 1.10 -7.14
CA GLN A 115 -13.77 0.99 -8.56
C GLN A 115 -12.77 1.71 -9.48
N ARG A 116 -12.32 2.91 -9.08
CA ARG A 116 -11.38 3.70 -9.89
C ARG A 116 -9.99 3.07 -9.92
N LEU A 117 -9.58 2.48 -8.80
CA LEU A 117 -8.34 1.69 -8.73
C LEU A 117 -8.43 0.44 -9.61
N ASP A 118 -9.59 -0.23 -9.66
CA ASP A 118 -9.81 -1.39 -10.52
C ASP A 118 -9.87 -1.04 -12.02
N GLU A 119 -10.47 0.09 -12.38
CA GLU A 119 -10.48 0.59 -13.75
C GLU A 119 -9.07 0.97 -14.21
N TRP A 120 -8.34 1.70 -13.36
CA TRP A 120 -6.94 2.06 -13.61
C TRP A 120 -6.04 0.81 -13.69
N LYS A 121 -6.28 -0.17 -12.81
CA LYS A 121 -5.63 -1.47 -12.87
C LYS A 121 -5.83 -2.05 -14.28
N LYS A 122 -7.07 -2.17 -14.76
CA LYS A 122 -7.37 -2.76 -16.08
C LYS A 122 -6.77 -1.98 -17.26
N SER A 123 -6.72 -0.65 -17.22
CA SER A 123 -6.17 0.17 -18.30
C SER A 123 -4.65 0.03 -18.43
N ASP A 124 -3.95 -0.12 -17.31
CA ASP A 124 -2.49 -0.17 -17.27
C ASP A 124 -1.97 -1.63 -17.16
N PHE A 125 -2.87 -2.62 -17.05
CA PHE A 125 -2.55 -4.05 -16.80
C PHE A 125 -2.04 -4.86 -17.98
N GLU A 126 -1.82 -4.28 -19.16
CA GLU A 126 -1.06 -4.97 -20.22
C GLU A 126 0.42 -5.22 -19.80
N ARG A 127 0.89 -4.73 -18.63
CA ARG A 127 2.30 -4.93 -18.19
C ARG A 127 2.58 -5.19 -16.71
N LEU A 128 1.62 -5.20 -15.78
CA LEU A 128 1.94 -5.11 -14.34
C LEU A 128 1.45 -6.28 -13.50
N MET A 129 2.37 -7.20 -13.21
CA MET A 129 2.23 -8.15 -12.12
C MET A 129 2.80 -7.55 -10.81
N MET A 130 2.02 -7.62 -9.71
CA MET A 130 2.50 -7.77 -8.31
C MET A 130 2.97 -6.58 -7.42
N CYS A 131 2.70 -5.29 -7.69
CA CYS A 131 3.19 -4.23 -6.77
C CYS A 131 2.16 -3.49 -5.89
N VAL A 132 0.86 -3.52 -6.22
CA VAL A 132 -0.09 -2.57 -5.60
C VAL A 132 -0.59 -2.99 -4.21
N LEU A 133 -0.72 -4.28 -3.92
CA LEU A 133 -1.39 -4.72 -2.68
C LEU A 133 -0.49 -4.69 -1.43
N ILE A 134 0.84 -4.84 -1.58
CA ILE A 134 1.75 -5.03 -0.44
C ILE A 134 2.04 -3.70 0.29
N LYS A 135 2.02 -2.55 -0.41
CA LYS A 135 2.30 -1.25 0.21
C LYS A 135 1.10 -0.62 0.91
N LEU A 136 -0.14 -0.83 0.43
CA LEU A 136 -1.32 -0.36 1.18
C LEU A 136 -1.42 -1.09 2.52
N ILE A 137 -1.13 -2.40 2.53
CA ILE A 137 -1.07 -3.21 3.75
C ILE A 137 0.07 -2.71 4.66
N ASN A 138 1.29 -2.53 4.17
CA ASN A 138 2.42 -2.08 5.01
C ASN A 138 2.33 -0.61 5.47
N SER A 139 1.75 0.30 4.68
CA SER A 139 1.56 1.70 5.09
C SER A 139 0.45 1.84 6.14
N VAL A 140 -0.52 0.92 6.16
CA VAL A 140 -1.59 0.87 7.17
C VAL A 140 -1.12 0.11 8.42
N LEU A 141 -0.25 -0.90 8.28
CA LEU A 141 0.33 -1.64 9.41
C LEU A 141 1.40 -0.84 10.18
N ASN A 142 2.15 0.06 9.53
CA ASN A 142 3.16 0.89 10.21
C ASN A 142 2.59 2.10 10.98
N LEU A 143 1.28 2.33 10.98
CA LEU A 143 0.63 3.27 11.91
C LEU A 143 0.21 2.62 13.24
N ALA A 144 0.52 1.33 13.45
CA ALA A 144 0.14 0.57 14.65
C ALA A 144 1.32 0.18 15.56
N VAL A 145 2.46 0.89 15.50
CA VAL A 145 3.57 0.76 16.46
C VAL A 145 3.95 2.14 17.00
#